data_AF-A0A4Y2MNL9-F1
#
_entry.id   AF-A0A4Y2MNL9-F1
#
_cell.length_a   1.000
_cell.length_b   1.000
_cell.length_c   1.000
_cell.angle_alpha   90.00
_cell.angle_beta   90.00
_cell.angle_gamma   90.00
#
_symmetry.space_group_name_H-M   'P 1'
#
loop_
_entity.id
_entity.type
_entity.pdbx_description
1 polymer ?
#
loop_
_entity_poly.entity_id
_entity_poly.type
_entity_poly.pdbx_seq_one_letter_code
_entity_poly.pdbx_strand_id
1 'polypeptide(L)'
;MGDENIYVRRERKKRNEIKYVRNASFDNYIRKVLSKVDGHGGASISEAALKITDDILKNFFTDLSSEAKQFMVASKKRTLTAWDIQQAVAVILKGEVAKHAISEGQKATLMYSDMRRRT
;
A
#
# COMPACT_ATOMS: atom_id res chain seq x y z
N MET A 1 22.35 -32.26 -6.55
CA MET A 1 22.05 -31.35 -7.68
C MET A 1 20.57 -30.94 -7.76
N GLY A 2 19.81 -30.92 -6.65
CA GLY A 2 18.39 -30.52 -6.66
C GLY A 2 18.14 -29.07 -6.21
N ASP A 3 19.08 -28.49 -5.47
CA ASP A 3 18.84 -27.25 -4.71
C ASP A 3 19.08 -25.98 -5.54
N GLU A 4 20.08 -25.96 -6.44
CA GLU A 4 20.38 -24.81 -7.30
C GLU A 4 19.18 -24.37 -8.16
N ASN A 5 18.40 -25.33 -8.66
CA ASN A 5 17.22 -25.04 -9.49
C ASN A 5 16.10 -24.36 -8.69
N ILE A 6 15.95 -24.70 -7.40
CA ILE A 6 14.96 -24.09 -6.50
C ILE A 6 15.33 -22.64 -6.20
N TYR A 7 16.61 -22.35 -5.95
CA TYR A 7 17.08 -20.97 -5.71
C TYR A 7 16.91 -20.10 -6.96
N VAL A 8 17.31 -20.58 -8.14
CA VAL A 8 17.18 -19.86 -9.42
C VAL A 8 15.71 -19.58 -9.76
N ARG A 9 14.81 -20.54 -9.52
CA ARG A 9 13.37 -20.38 -9.75
C ARG A 9 12.74 -19.38 -8.78
N ARG A 10 13.18 -19.36 -7.51
CA ARG A 10 12.72 -18.41 -6.49
C ARG A 10 13.21 -16.98 -6.81
N GLU A 11 14.45 -16.82 -7.27
CA GLU A 11 15.00 -15.52 -7.68
C GLU A 11 14.32 -14.97 -8.94
N ARG A 12 14.06 -15.81 -9.96
CA ARG A 12 13.27 -15.42 -11.14
C ARG A 12 11.84 -14.98 -10.77
N LYS A 13 11.20 -15.71 -9.85
CA LYS A 13 9.84 -15.38 -9.38
C LYS A 13 9.82 -14.03 -8.66
N LYS A 14 10.76 -13.79 -7.72
CA LYS A 14 10.93 -12.47 -7.08
C LYS A 14 11.16 -11.36 -8.10
N ARG A 15 12.02 -11.59 -9.10
CA ARG A 15 12.33 -10.59 -10.14
C ARG A 15 11.11 -10.23 -10.99
N ASN A 16 10.26 -11.22 -11.31
CA ASN A 16 9.01 -10.99 -12.03
C ASN A 16 7.95 -10.29 -11.17
N GLU A 17 7.87 -10.61 -9.89
CA GLU A 17 6.97 -9.97 -8.92
C GLU A 17 7.35 -8.50 -8.70
N ILE A 18 8.64 -8.21 -8.57
CA ILE A 18 9.19 -6.84 -8.56
C ILE A 18 8.82 -6.10 -9.85
N LYS A 19 8.93 -6.76 -11.01
CA LYS A 19 8.56 -6.15 -12.31
C LYS A 19 7.06 -5.86 -12.41
N TYR A 20 6.21 -6.73 -11.88
CA TYR A 20 4.76 -6.54 -11.85
C TYR A 20 4.36 -5.35 -10.97
N VAL A 21 4.91 -5.25 -9.75
CA VAL A 21 4.69 -4.11 -8.85
C VAL A 21 5.20 -2.81 -9.47
N ARG A 22 6.31 -2.85 -10.21
CA ARG A 22 6.86 -1.67 -10.92
C ARG A 22 5.97 -1.21 -12.08
N ASN A 23 5.30 -2.14 -12.75
CA ASN A 23 4.39 -1.88 -13.85
C ASN A 23 2.95 -1.57 -13.38
N ALA A 24 2.62 -1.85 -12.12
CA ALA A 24 1.36 -1.41 -11.53
C ALA A 24 1.41 0.12 -11.37
N SER A 25 0.47 0.81 -12.01
CA SER A 25 0.30 2.25 -11.92
C SER A 25 -0.94 2.58 -11.10
N PHE A 26 -0.85 3.60 -10.26
CA PHE A 26 -1.96 4.15 -9.50
C PHE A 26 -2.74 5.23 -10.25
N ASP A 27 -2.44 5.51 -11.52
CA ASP A 27 -2.95 6.66 -12.28
C ASP A 27 -4.47 6.81 -12.22
N ASN A 28 -5.21 5.71 -12.46
CA ASN A 28 -6.66 5.71 -12.41
C ASN A 28 -7.20 6.07 -11.01
N TYR A 29 -6.55 5.58 -9.96
CA TYR A 29 -6.94 5.87 -8.58
C TYR A 29 -6.60 7.30 -8.19
N ILE A 30 -5.44 7.81 -8.60
CA ILE A 30 -5.04 9.20 -8.37
C ILE A 30 -6.07 10.14 -9.00
N ARG A 31 -6.44 9.92 -10.26
CA ARG A 31 -7.46 10.73 -10.96
C ARG A 31 -8.84 10.62 -10.30
N LYS A 32 -9.25 9.43 -9.84
CA LYS A 32 -10.52 9.24 -9.11
C LYS A 32 -10.54 10.00 -7.78
N VAL A 33 -9.44 9.99 -7.03
CA VAL A 33 -9.34 10.72 -5.76
C VAL A 33 -9.32 12.22 -6.03
N LEU A 34 -8.58 12.69 -7.02
CA LEU A 34 -8.55 14.10 -7.41
C LEU A 34 -9.96 14.63 -7.75
N SER A 35 -10.71 13.88 -8.57
CA SER A 35 -12.08 14.23 -8.92
C SER A 35 -13.02 14.30 -7.72
N LYS A 36 -12.83 13.46 -6.70
CA LYS A 36 -13.63 13.49 -5.46
C LYS A 36 -13.32 14.70 -4.59
N VAL A 37 -12.07 15.14 -4.56
CA VAL A 37 -11.62 16.27 -3.71
C VAL A 37 -11.97 17.61 -4.36
N ASP A 38 -11.92 17.71 -5.69
CA ASP A 38 -12.10 18.97 -6.42
C ASP A 38 -13.57 19.46 -6.48
N GLY A 39 -14.56 18.58 -6.29
CA GLY A 39 -15.99 18.93 -6.15
C GLY A 39 -16.69 19.50 -7.40
N HIS A 40 -15.98 20.25 -8.25
CA HIS A 40 -16.50 20.98 -9.40
C HIS A 40 -15.86 20.60 -10.75
N GLY A 41 -14.94 19.62 -10.77
CA GLY A 41 -14.43 18.98 -11.99
C GLY A 41 -13.53 19.87 -12.86
N GLY A 42 -12.94 20.90 -12.28
CA GLY A 42 -12.05 21.85 -12.98
C GLY A 42 -10.57 21.47 -12.88
N ALA A 43 -10.17 20.69 -11.88
CA ALA A 43 -8.78 20.29 -11.69
C ALA A 43 -8.38 19.15 -12.64
N SER A 44 -7.33 19.39 -13.41
CA SER A 44 -6.62 18.36 -14.18
C SER A 44 -5.19 18.22 -13.67
N ILE A 45 -4.68 16.99 -13.67
CA ILE A 45 -3.30 16.70 -13.31
C ILE A 45 -2.48 16.47 -14.57
N SER A 46 -1.31 17.11 -14.64
CA SER A 46 -0.37 16.90 -15.74
C SER A 46 0.26 15.51 -15.67
N GLU A 47 0.71 15.00 -16.82
CA GLU A 47 1.33 13.66 -16.88
C GLU A 47 2.61 13.57 -16.02
N ALA A 48 3.38 14.66 -15.96
CA ALA A 48 4.56 14.74 -15.09
C ALA A 48 4.19 14.68 -13.60
N ALA A 49 3.17 15.45 -13.17
CA ALA A 49 2.72 15.44 -11.78
C ALA A 49 2.09 14.09 -11.40
N LEU A 50 1.39 13.45 -12.32
CA LEU A 50 0.82 12.13 -12.13
C LEU A 50 1.92 11.09 -11.87
N LYS A 51 2.97 11.08 -12.71
CA LYS A 51 4.10 10.17 -12.54
C LYS A 51 4.83 10.38 -11.21
N ILE A 52 5.09 11.63 -10.83
CA ILE A 52 5.70 11.95 -9.53
C ILE A 52 4.84 11.41 -8.39
N THR A 53 3.51 11.59 -8.47
CA THR A 53 2.57 11.13 -7.45
C THR A 53 2.53 9.60 -7.37
N ASP A 54 2.53 8.91 -8.51
CA ASP A 54 2.59 7.45 -8.59
C ASP A 54 3.88 6.91 -7.95
N ASP A 55 5.03 7.54 -8.22
CA ASP A 55 6.32 7.18 -7.60
C ASP A 55 6.32 7.45 -6.09
N ILE A 56 5.73 8.55 -5.61
CA ILE A 56 5.57 8.84 -4.17
C ILE A 56 4.76 7.72 -3.49
N LEU A 57 3.64 7.30 -4.10
CA LEU A 57 2.80 6.23 -3.56
C LEU A 57 3.53 4.89 -3.50
N LYS A 58 4.30 4.56 -4.55
CA LYS A 58 5.12 3.33 -4.60
C LYS A 58 6.21 3.31 -3.53
N ASN A 59 6.87 4.44 -3.31
CA ASN A 59 7.88 4.57 -2.25
C ASN A 59 7.23 4.40 -0.87
N PHE A 60 6.12 5.10 -0.62
CA PHE A 60 5.37 4.97 0.63
C PHE A 60 4.90 3.54 0.88
N PHE A 61 4.40 2.84 -0.15
CA PHE A 61 3.97 1.45 -0.03
C PHE A 61 5.14 0.50 0.32
N THR A 62 6.32 0.75 -0.26
CA THR A 62 7.52 -0.03 0.02
C THR A 62 7.96 0.16 1.47
N ASP A 63 8.00 1.41 1.94
CA ASP A 63 8.34 1.74 3.32
C ASP A 63 7.32 1.13 4.30
N LEU A 64 6.02 1.27 4.00
CA LEU A 64 4.93 0.69 4.80
C LEU A 64 5.02 -0.83 4.90
N SER A 65 5.28 -1.50 3.79
CA SER A 65 5.40 -2.96 3.76
C SER A 65 6.61 -3.45 4.55
N SER A 66 7.72 -2.71 4.47
CA SER A 66 8.94 -3.00 5.23
C SER A 66 8.69 -2.87 6.73
N GLU A 67 8.09 -1.77 7.15
CA GLU A 67 7.84 -1.47 8.57
C GLU A 67 6.79 -2.42 9.18
N ALA A 68 5.70 -2.68 8.47
CA ALA A 68 4.66 -3.62 8.94
C ALA A 68 5.19 -5.05 9.10
N LYS A 69 6.13 -5.46 8.24
CA LYS A 69 6.83 -6.74 8.39
C LYS A 69 7.65 -6.76 9.69
N GLN A 70 8.31 -5.67 10.07
CA GLN A 70 9.06 -5.60 11.33
C GLN A 70 8.12 -5.81 12.52
N PHE A 71 6.94 -5.16 12.53
CA PHE A 71 5.94 -5.35 13.60
C PHE A 71 5.41 -6.80 13.69
N MET A 72 5.13 -7.42 12.55
CA MET A 72 4.70 -8.82 12.49
C MET A 72 5.78 -9.75 13.09
N VAL A 73 7.03 -9.57 12.69
CA VAL A 73 8.17 -10.38 13.16
C VAL A 73 8.44 -10.14 14.64
N ALA A 74 8.42 -8.88 15.11
CA ALA A 74 8.58 -8.53 16.52
C ALA A 74 7.49 -9.17 17.39
N SER A 75 6.26 -9.27 16.86
CA SER A 75 5.14 -9.96 17.50
C SER A 75 5.20 -11.49 17.41
N LYS A 76 6.26 -12.07 16.83
CA LYS A 76 6.44 -13.51 16.57
C LYS A 76 5.31 -14.13 15.75
N LYS A 77 4.63 -13.34 14.91
CA LYS A 77 3.55 -13.79 14.03
C LYS A 77 4.11 -14.12 12.65
N ARG A 78 3.42 -14.99 11.92
CA ARG A 78 3.71 -15.34 10.52
C ARG A 78 2.69 -14.78 9.53
N THR A 79 1.70 -14.05 10.06
CA THR A 79 0.61 -13.45 9.31
C THR A 79 0.58 -11.98 9.65
N LEU A 80 0.60 -11.16 8.61
CA LEU A 80 0.49 -9.72 8.73
C LEU A 80 -0.96 -9.33 8.99
N THR A 81 -1.20 -8.55 10.05
CA THR A 81 -2.53 -8.15 10.50
C THR A 81 -2.80 -6.68 10.23
N ALA A 82 -4.07 -6.28 10.27
CA ALA A 82 -4.44 -4.86 10.15
C ALA A 82 -3.80 -3.99 11.24
N TRP A 83 -3.55 -4.57 12.43
CA TRP A 83 -2.84 -3.89 13.50
C TRP A 83 -1.37 -3.61 13.13
N ASP A 84 -0.68 -4.56 12.50
CA ASP A 84 0.72 -4.37 12.09
C ASP A 84 0.85 -3.24 11.06
N ILE A 85 -0.13 -3.12 10.13
CA ILE A 85 -0.23 -1.99 9.20
C ILE A 85 -0.47 -0.69 9.95
N GLN A 86 -1.40 -0.66 10.92
CA GLN A 86 -1.71 0.56 11.68
C GLN A 86 -0.49 1.07 12.46
N GLN A 87 0.27 0.17 13.10
CA GLN A 87 1.50 0.55 13.80
C GLN A 87 2.57 1.07 12.82
N ALA A 88 2.72 0.43 11.66
CA ALA A 88 3.62 0.91 10.61
C ALA A 88 3.25 2.33 10.12
N VAL A 89 1.96 2.60 9.90
CA VAL A 89 1.48 3.95 9.53
C VAL A 89 1.82 4.97 10.61
N ALA A 90 1.67 4.62 11.89
CA ALA A 90 1.98 5.50 13.02
C ALA A 90 3.47 5.85 13.12
N VAL A 91 4.36 4.98 12.64
CA VAL A 91 5.81 5.22 12.60
C VAL A 91 6.20 6.09 11.40
N ILE A 92 5.63 5.81 10.22
CA ILE A 92 6.00 6.48 8.97
C ILE A 92 5.44 7.89 8.91
N LEU A 93 4.20 8.09 9.32
CA LEU A 93 3.53 9.39 9.33
C LEU A 93 3.64 10.03 10.73
N LYS A 94 3.72 11.37 10.79
CA LYS A 94 3.86 12.11 12.06
C LYS A 94 2.68 13.07 12.27
N GLY A 95 2.39 13.37 13.53
CA GLY A 95 1.39 14.37 13.92
C GLY A 95 -0.05 14.01 13.54
N GLU A 96 -0.83 15.02 13.13
CA GLU A 96 -2.26 14.88 12.81
C GLU A 96 -2.51 13.99 11.58
N VAL A 97 -1.56 13.92 10.64
CA VAL A 97 -1.68 13.10 9.43
C VAL A 97 -1.72 11.61 9.80
N ALA A 98 -0.92 11.18 10.77
CA ALA A 98 -0.94 9.80 11.25
C ALA A 98 -2.28 9.43 11.87
N LYS A 99 -2.84 10.32 12.70
CA LYS A 99 -4.15 10.11 13.35
C LYS A 99 -5.27 9.97 12.32
N HIS A 100 -5.31 10.86 11.32
CA HIS A 100 -6.29 10.78 10.24
C HIS A 100 -6.14 9.49 9.42
N ALA A 101 -4.91 9.13 9.04
CA ALA A 101 -4.66 7.91 8.26
C ALA A 101 -5.11 6.64 9.00
N ILE A 102 -4.84 6.54 10.31
CA ILE A 102 -5.27 5.41 11.13
C ILE A 102 -6.80 5.35 11.23
N SER A 103 -7.45 6.49 11.47
CA SER A 103 -8.92 6.60 11.55
C SER A 103 -9.60 6.17 10.25
N GLU A 104 -9.13 6.67 9.10
CA GLU A 104 -9.65 6.27 7.79
C GLU A 104 -9.41 4.78 7.50
N GLY A 105 -8.24 4.25 7.89
CA GLY A 105 -7.95 2.82 7.77
C GLY A 105 -8.90 1.94 8.60
N GLN A 106 -9.16 2.32 9.86
CA GLN A 106 -10.11 1.63 10.73
C GLN A 106 -11.52 1.64 10.15
N LYS A 107 -11.99 2.81 9.71
CA LYS A 107 -13.30 2.96 9.06
C LYS A 107 -13.43 2.05 7.84
N ALA A 108 -12.42 2.01 6.97
CA ALA A 108 -12.42 1.14 5.79
C ALA A 108 -12.52 -0.35 6.17
N THR A 109 -11.78 -0.81 7.19
CA THR A 109 -11.83 -2.21 7.65
C THR A 109 -13.18 -2.60 8.25
N LEU A 110 -13.84 -1.68 8.95
CA LEU A 110 -15.19 -1.89 9.48
C LEU A 110 -16.21 -1.99 8.34
N MET A 111 -16.19 -1.05 7.40
CA MET A 111 -17.09 -1.06 6.24
C MET A 111 -16.95 -2.35 5.41
N TYR A 112 -15.72 -2.83 5.22
CA TYR A 112 -15.47 -4.09 4.52
C TYR A 112 -16.05 -5.29 5.28
N SER A 113 -15.83 -5.34 6.61
CA SER A 113 -16.35 -6.41 7.47
C SER A 113 -17.88 -6.44 7.47
N ASP A 114 -18.52 -5.27 7.51
CA ASP A 114 -19.97 -5.12 7.45
C ASP A 114 -20.54 -5.54 6.09
N MET A 115 -19.89 -5.14 4.99
CA MET A 115 -20.29 -5.55 3.64
C MET A 115 -20.28 -7.08 3.51
N ARG A 116 -19.25 -7.74 4.04
CA ARG A 116 -19.14 -9.20 4.00
C ARG A 116 -20.20 -9.93 4.84
N ARG A 117 -20.76 -9.31 5.87
CA ARG A 117 -21.85 -9.91 6.68
C ARG A 117 -23.22 -9.84 5.99
N ARG A 118 -23.37 -9.00 4.95
CA ARG A 118 -24.63 -8.77 4.24
C ARG A 118 -24.82 -9.64 3.00
N THR A 119 -23.78 -10.35 2.58
CA THR A 119 -23.77 -11.34 1.48
C THR A 119 -23.85 -12.75 2.05
#